data_AF-A0AAV4Q692-F1
#
_entry.id   AF-A0AAV4Q692-F1
#
_cell.length_a   1.000
_cell.length_b   1.000
_cell.length_c   1.000
_cell.angle_alpha   90.00
_cell.angle_beta   90.00
_cell.angle_gamma   90.00
#
_symmetry.space_group_name_H-M   'P 1'
#
loop_
_entity.id
_entity.type
_entity.pdbx_description
1 polymer ?
#
loop_
_entity_poly.entity_id
_entity_poly.type
_entity_poly.pdbx_seq_one_letter_code
_entity_poly.pdbx_strand_id
1 'polypeptide(L)'
;MIKEFVTLLQLSCHLIFTFGLFTIMTISAPMVAEASSEVHLKSLLTLHIAENSTLSYQRLIMYADKDGIILTVWGITPMKKNFIFGMLGMSFTYILLFYGLNPVTFN
;
A
#
# COMPACT_ATOMS: atom_id res chain seq x y z
N MET A 1 -1.17 -39.06 -7.40
CA MET A 1 -1.40 -38.48 -8.74
C MET A 1 -2.55 -37.48 -8.82
N ILE A 2 -3.85 -37.85 -8.93
CA ILE A 2 -4.94 -36.85 -9.10
C ILE A 2 -5.06 -35.90 -7.89
N LYS A 3 -4.98 -36.43 -6.66
CA LYS A 3 -5.04 -35.61 -5.44
C LYS A 3 -3.87 -34.63 -5.32
N GLU A 4 -2.66 -35.05 -5.67
CA GLU A 4 -1.47 -34.18 -5.64
C GLU A 4 -1.56 -33.07 -6.70
N PHE A 5 -2.06 -33.39 -7.90
CA PHE A 5 -2.28 -32.42 -8.96
C PHE A 5 -3.32 -31.36 -8.55
N VAL A 6 -4.43 -31.78 -7.94
CA VAL A 6 -5.46 -30.86 -7.41
C VAL A 6 -4.88 -29.98 -6.29
N THR A 7 -4.03 -30.55 -5.43
CA THR A 7 -3.41 -29.80 -4.33
C THR A 7 -2.42 -28.75 -4.86
N LEU A 8 -1.60 -29.10 -5.85
CA LEU A 8 -0.69 -28.17 -6.53
C LEU A 8 -1.44 -27.04 -7.24
N LEU A 9 -2.54 -27.36 -7.91
CA LEU A 9 -3.40 -26.38 -8.57
C LEU A 9 -4.04 -25.42 -7.57
N GLN A 10 -4.55 -25.94 -6.46
CA GLN A 10 -5.16 -25.13 -5.41
C GLN A 10 -4.13 -24.22 -4.72
N LEU A 11 -2.92 -24.74 -4.46
CA LEU A 11 -1.82 -23.96 -3.87
C LEU A 11 -1.39 -22.81 -4.81
N SER A 12 -1.21 -23.10 -6.10
CA SER A 12 -0.80 -22.09 -7.09
C SER A 12 -1.88 -21.02 -7.29
N CYS A 13 -3.16 -21.39 -7.39
CA CYS A 13 -4.25 -20.42 -7.42
C CYS A 13 -4.29 -19.54 -6.17
N HIS A 14 -4.08 -20.12 -4.99
CA HIS A 14 -4.11 -19.37 -3.74
C HIS A 14 -2.93 -18.37 -3.64
N LEU A 15 -1.74 -18.78 -4.09
CA LEU A 15 -0.57 -17.90 -4.17
C LEU A 15 -0.81 -16.72 -5.12
N ILE A 16 -1.33 -16.98 -6.32
CA ILE A 16 -1.63 -15.93 -7.31
C ILE A 16 -2.67 -14.95 -6.76
N PHE A 17 -3.73 -15.45 -6.14
CA PHE A 17 -4.78 -14.60 -5.59
C PHE A 17 -4.27 -13.72 -4.45
N THR A 18 -3.50 -14.30 -3.54
CA THR A 18 -2.92 -13.58 -2.39
C THR A 18 -1.94 -12.51 -2.86
N PHE A 19 -1.08 -12.83 -3.83
CA PHE A 19 -0.16 -11.88 -4.43
C PHE A 19 -0.88 -10.74 -5.17
N GLY A 20 -1.96 -11.08 -5.89
CA GLY A 20 -2.82 -10.11 -6.56
C GLY A 20 -3.46 -9.13 -5.58
N LEU A 21 -4.08 -9.64 -4.50
CA LEU A 21 -4.66 -8.81 -3.45
C LEU A 21 -3.61 -7.91 -2.79
N PHE A 22 -2.44 -8.46 -2.48
CA PHE A 22 -1.34 -7.70 -1.89
C PHE A 22 -0.89 -6.55 -2.80
N THR A 23 -0.77 -6.82 -4.11
CA THR A 23 -0.37 -5.82 -5.10
C THR A 23 -1.42 -4.72 -5.23
N ILE A 24 -2.70 -5.08 -5.32
CA ILE A 24 -3.82 -4.13 -5.39
C ILE A 24 -3.83 -3.23 -4.14
N MET A 25 -3.69 -3.80 -2.95
CA MET A 25 -3.65 -3.04 -1.70
C MET A 25 -2.45 -2.10 -1.63
N THR A 26 -1.27 -2.58 -2.04
CA THR A 26 -0.02 -1.82 -2.03
C THR A 26 -0.04 -0.64 -3.00
N ILE A 27 -0.75 -0.75 -4.14
CA ILE A 27 -0.90 0.33 -5.12
C ILE A 27 -2.02 1.30 -4.70
N SER A 28 -3.16 0.79 -4.25
CA SER A 28 -4.33 1.61 -3.91
C SER A 28 -4.10 2.46 -2.66
N ALA A 29 -3.39 1.96 -1.65
CA ALA A 29 -3.15 2.70 -0.41
C ALA A 29 -2.44 4.06 -0.61
N PRO A 30 -1.33 4.16 -1.38
CA PRO A 30 -0.72 5.45 -1.68
C PRO A 30 -1.59 6.33 -2.58
N MET A 31 -2.41 5.76 -3.48
CA MET A 31 -3.36 6.55 -4.28
C MET A 31 -4.43 7.22 -3.40
N VAL A 32 -4.92 6.51 -2.37
CA VAL A 32 -5.86 7.07 -1.38
C VAL A 32 -5.21 8.20 -0.58
N ALA A 33 -3.95 8.01 -0.16
CA ALA A 33 -3.20 9.05 0.55
C ALA A 33 -2.97 10.30 -0.33
N GLU A 34 -2.65 10.12 -1.61
CA GLU A 34 -2.47 11.21 -2.57
C GLU A 34 -3.78 11.94 -2.87
N ALA A 35 -4.86 11.20 -3.16
CA ALA A 35 -6.17 11.80 -3.39
C ALA A 35 -6.67 12.57 -2.16
N SER A 36 -6.45 12.05 -0.96
CA SER A 36 -6.84 12.73 0.28
C SER A 36 -6.04 14.01 0.52
N SER A 37 -4.74 14.03 0.22
CA SER A 37 -3.91 15.23 0.38
C SER A 37 -4.25 16.30 -0.67
N GLU A 38 -4.65 15.90 -1.89
CA GLU A 38 -5.12 16.84 -2.91
C GLU A 38 -6.44 17.53 -2.52
N VAL A 39 -7.37 16.78 -1.91
CA VAL A 39 -8.62 17.34 -1.37
C VAL A 39 -8.33 18.33 -0.23
N HIS A 40 -7.39 18.00 0.67
CA HIS A 40 -6.94 18.93 1.71
C HIS A 40 -6.39 20.23 1.10
N LEU A 41 -5.50 20.14 0.11
CA LEU A 41 -4.89 21.29 -0.54
C LEU A 41 -5.94 22.18 -1.24
N LYS A 42 -6.89 21.59 -1.97
CA LYS A 42 -7.99 22.33 -2.62
C LYS A 42 -8.90 23.00 -1.60
N SER A 43 -9.19 22.34 -0.47
CA SER A 43 -9.97 22.93 0.61
C SER A 43 -9.25 24.14 1.25
N LEU A 44 -7.93 24.07 1.38
CA LEU A 44 -7.10 25.14 1.95
C LEU A 44 -7.02 26.35 1.02
N LEU A 45 -6.83 26.13 -0.29
CA LEU A 45 -6.88 27.20 -1.30
C LEU A 45 -8.24 27.90 -1.34
N THR A 46 -9.33 27.14 -1.27
CA THR A 46 -10.69 27.69 -1.26
C THR A 46 -10.92 28.55 -0.01
N LEU A 47 -10.37 28.14 1.14
CA LEU A 47 -10.44 28.89 2.39
C LEU A 47 -9.60 30.18 2.34
N HIS A 48 -8.45 30.15 1.68
CA HIS A 48 -7.60 31.33 1.52
C HIS A 48 -8.21 32.39 0.59
N ILE A 49 -8.93 31.94 -0.46
CA ILE A 49 -9.64 32.82 -1.40
C ILE A 49 -10.95 33.35 -0.80
N ALA A 50 -11.64 32.55 0.01
CA ALA A 50 -12.83 32.96 0.74
C ALA A 50 -12.42 33.64 2.06
N GLU A 51 -12.14 34.93 2.01
CA GLU A 51 -11.70 35.80 3.12
C GLU A 51 -12.58 35.76 4.40
N ASN A 52 -13.73 35.06 4.36
CA ASN A 52 -14.61 34.77 5.50
C ASN A 52 -14.97 33.27 5.57
N SER A 53 -14.12 32.47 6.19
CA SER A 53 -14.36 31.03 6.33
C SER A 53 -15.34 30.73 7.47
N THR A 54 -16.44 30.03 7.17
CA THR A 54 -17.38 29.53 8.18
C THR A 54 -16.67 28.53 9.12
N LEU A 55 -17.05 28.52 10.40
CA LEU A 55 -16.47 27.68 11.47
C LEU A 55 -16.43 26.17 11.10
N SER A 56 -17.37 25.73 10.27
CA SER A 56 -17.43 24.38 9.69
C SER A 56 -16.26 24.06 8.77
N TYR A 57 -15.79 25.01 7.96
CA TYR A 57 -14.65 24.84 7.05
C TYR A 57 -13.33 24.75 7.81
N GLN A 58 -13.15 25.56 8.86
CA GLN A 58 -11.98 25.46 9.74
C GLN A 58 -11.90 24.11 10.45
N ARG A 59 -13.04 23.57 10.90
CA ARG A 59 -13.10 22.21 11.47
C ARG A 59 -12.72 21.16 10.43
N LEU A 60 -13.17 21.31 9.19
CA LEU A 60 -12.86 20.39 8.10
C LEU A 60 -11.35 20.37 7.78
N ILE A 61 -10.69 21.53 7.80
CA ILE A 61 -9.22 21.62 7.69
C ILE A 61 -8.53 20.99 8.92
N MET A 62 -9.09 21.15 10.11
CA MET A 62 -8.51 20.58 11.34
C MET A 62 -8.59 19.05 11.37
N TYR A 63 -9.63 18.46 10.75
CA TYR A 63 -9.78 17.00 10.62
C TYR A 63 -9.08 16.41 9.39
N ALA A 64 -8.94 17.20 8.32
CA ALA A 64 -8.12 16.82 7.18
C ALA A 64 -6.65 17.02 7.58
N ASP A 65 -6.05 16.01 8.19
CA ASP A 65 -4.63 16.02 8.56
C ASP A 65 -3.78 16.40 7.34
N LYS A 66 -2.69 17.13 7.56
CA LYS A 66 -1.84 17.73 6.50
C LYS A 66 -1.25 16.67 5.55
N ASP A 67 -1.21 15.45 6.05
CA ASP A 67 -0.69 14.24 5.43
C ASP A 67 -1.77 13.38 4.73
N GLY A 68 -3.05 13.78 4.80
CA GLY A 68 -4.19 13.06 4.25
C GLY A 68 -4.57 11.78 5.03
N ILE A 69 -5.56 11.04 4.52
CA ILE A 69 -5.93 9.72 5.03
C ILE A 69 -4.82 8.73 4.64
N ILE A 70 -3.98 8.36 5.59
CA ILE A 70 -2.92 7.37 5.40
C ILE A 70 -3.37 6.02 5.93
N LEU A 71 -3.38 5.02 5.06
CA LEU A 71 -3.49 3.62 5.46
C LEU A 71 -2.20 3.17 6.15
N THR A 72 -2.32 2.55 7.32
CA THR A 72 -1.19 2.02 8.07
C THR A 72 -1.21 0.50 8.12
N VAL A 73 -0.06 -0.09 7.87
CA VAL A 73 0.19 -1.52 8.01
C VAL A 73 0.51 -1.76 9.48
N TRP A 74 -0.34 -2.56 10.14
CA TRP A 74 -0.22 -2.94 11.56
C TRP A 74 -0.21 -1.74 12.52
N GLY A 75 -0.76 -0.59 12.10
CA GLY A 75 -0.78 0.64 12.89
C GLY A 75 0.57 1.35 13.03
N ILE A 76 1.64 0.84 12.40
CA ILE A 76 3.02 1.31 12.60
C ILE A 76 3.58 1.91 11.32
N THR A 77 3.39 1.24 10.18
CA THR A 77 4.05 1.65 8.92
C THR A 77 3.05 2.31 7.98
N PRO A 78 3.21 3.61 7.67
CA PRO A 78 2.34 4.29 6.73
C PRO A 78 2.57 3.77 5.30
N MET A 79 1.50 3.36 4.61
CA MET A 79 1.51 2.95 3.21
C MET A 79 1.58 4.16 2.28
N LYS A 80 2.70 4.89 2.32
CA LYS A 80 3.07 5.93 1.36
C LYS A 80 3.76 5.29 0.14
N LYS A 81 4.05 6.06 -0.93
CA LYS A 81 4.77 5.55 -2.12
C LYS A 81 6.06 4.78 -1.79
N ASN A 82 6.76 5.18 -0.73
CA ASN A 82 7.98 4.53 -0.27
C ASN A 82 7.76 3.09 0.25
N PHE A 83 6.54 2.77 0.70
CA PHE A 83 6.18 1.42 1.15
C PHE A 83 6.27 0.40 0.02
N ILE A 84 5.89 0.79 -1.20
CA ILE A 84 5.98 -0.09 -2.39
C ILE A 84 7.44 -0.49 -2.65
N PHE A 85 8.35 0.47 -2.62
CA PHE A 85 9.79 0.21 -2.81
C PHE A 85 10.34 -0.70 -1.72
N GLY A 86 9.92 -0.50 -0.46
CA GLY A 86 10.29 -1.38 0.65
C GLY A 86 9.83 -2.82 0.45
N MET A 87 8.58 -3.02 0.02
CA MET A 87 8.02 -4.36 -0.21
C MET A 87 8.66 -5.06 -1.42
N LEU A 88 8.97 -4.33 -2.49
CA LEU A 88 9.72 -4.87 -3.64
C LEU A 88 11.15 -5.27 -3.24
N GLY A 89 11.85 -4.42 -2.50
CA GLY A 89 13.18 -4.71 -1.98
C GLY A 89 13.17 -5.94 -1.08
N MET A 90 12.24 -6.02 -0.14
CA MET A 90 12.08 -7.17 0.75
C MET A 90 11.81 -8.47 -0.03
N SER A 91 10.90 -8.42 -1.01
CA SER A 91 10.60 -9.58 -1.87
C SER A 91 11.86 -10.05 -2.62
N PHE A 92 12.63 -9.12 -3.19
CA PHE A 92 13.87 -9.42 -3.90
C PHE A 92 14.94 -10.00 -2.96
N THR A 93 15.10 -9.44 -1.76
CA THR A 93 16.02 -9.96 -0.74
C THR A 93 15.66 -11.38 -0.35
N TYR A 94 14.37 -11.69 -0.12
CA TYR A 94 13.95 -13.05 0.19
C TYR A 94 14.25 -14.00 -0.97
N ILE A 95 13.95 -13.61 -2.22
CA ILE A 95 14.28 -14.41 -3.40
C ILE A 95 15.78 -14.71 -3.43
N LEU A 96 16.64 -13.69 -3.34
CA LEU A 96 18.09 -13.86 -3.32
C LEU A 96 18.58 -14.73 -2.16
N LEU A 97 17.99 -14.57 -0.97
CA LEU A 97 18.36 -15.33 0.21
C LEU A 97 17.99 -16.81 0.06
N PHE A 98 16.81 -17.13 -0.50
CA PHE A 98 16.43 -18.50 -0.80
C PHE A 98 17.22 -19.12 -1.96
N TYR A 99 17.59 -18.34 -2.97
CA TYR A 99 18.48 -18.81 -4.03
C TYR A 99 19.91 -19.02 -3.52
N GLY A 100 20.42 -18.13 -2.67
CA GLY A 100 21.77 -18.23 -2.09
C GLY A 100 21.90 -19.29 -1.01
N LEU A 101 20.81 -19.59 -0.29
CA LEU A 101 20.74 -20.69 0.70
C LEU A 101 20.43 -22.05 0.07
N ASN A 102 20.24 -22.14 -1.26
CA ASN A 102 20.30 -23.40 -2.00
C ASN A 102 21.74 -23.60 -2.49
N PRO A 103 22.65 -24.17 -1.68
CA PRO A 103 23.94 -24.56 -2.20
C PRO A 103 23.71 -25.67 -3.23
N VAL A 104 24.02 -25.37 -4.49
CA VAL A 104 24.58 -26.35 -5.44
C VAL A 104 23.94 -27.74 -5.37
N THR A 105 22.77 -27.92 -5.98
CA THR A 105 22.47 -29.19 -6.66
C THR A 105 22.97 -29.09 -8.10
N PHE A 106 24.28 -28.86 -8.26
CA PHE A 106 25.01 -29.37 -9.42
C PHE A 106 25.62 -30.70 -8.99
N ASN A 107 24.93 -31.78 -9.31
CA ASN A 107 25.56 -33.06 -9.57
C ASN A 107 24.83 -33.71 -10.73
#